data_AF-A0A9W9VC06-F1
#
_entry.id   AF-A0A9W9VC06-F1
#
_cell.length_a   1.000
_cell.length_b   1.000
_cell.length_c   1.000
_cell.angle_alpha   90.00
_cell.angle_beta   90.00
_cell.angle_gamma   90.00
#
_symmetry.space_group_name_H-M   'P 1'
#
loop_
_entity.id
_entity.type
_entity.pdbx_description
1 polymer ?
#
loop_
_entity_poly.entity_id
_entity_poly.type
_entity_poly.pdbx_seq_one_letter_code
_entity_poly.pdbx_strand_id
1 'polypeptide(L)'
;KVRDTIKDVKLKLVRCCQFLILDYLKYESATGSLETPYLSNDQGFQVTCRSPQSTLSLFPRSLLSPQSTTTSRPTAVMSAQVAKAENPCRSLRLSKLVLNISVGESGDRLTRAAKVLEQLSGQTPVYSKARYTVRTFGIRRNEKISVHVTIRGAKAEEILERGLKVKEYELRKRNFSETGNFGFGISEHIDLGIKYDPGIGIYGMDFFVCMDRPGARVAKRRRCQSKIGVNHRITTTETMKWYKTKYDGIIR
;
A
#
# COMPACT_ATOMS: atom_id res chain seq x y z
N LYS A 1 7.63 34.29 -4.10
CA LYS A 1 7.79 34.03 -2.64
C LYS A 1 6.49 33.61 -1.95
N VAL A 2 5.38 34.37 -1.97
CA VAL A 2 4.09 33.95 -1.33
C VAL A 2 3.25 32.98 -2.19
N ARG A 3 3.40 33.00 -3.52
CA ARG A 3 2.71 32.03 -4.42
C ARG A 3 3.35 30.64 -4.41
N ASP A 4 4.63 30.54 -4.03
CA ASP A 4 5.39 29.29 -4.02
C ASP A 4 5.06 28.45 -2.78
N THR A 5 4.86 29.10 -1.62
CA THR A 5 4.39 28.45 -0.39
C THR A 5 2.96 27.87 -0.52
N ILE A 6 2.09 28.49 -1.32
CA ILE A 6 0.72 27.97 -1.56
C ILE A 6 0.74 26.70 -2.43
N LYS A 7 1.65 26.60 -3.40
CA LYS A 7 1.86 25.38 -4.20
C LYS A 7 2.48 24.26 -3.35
N ASP A 8 3.38 24.60 -2.43
CA ASP A 8 3.99 23.63 -1.50
C ASP A 8 3.01 23.10 -0.46
N VAL A 9 2.05 23.91 0.00
CA VAL A 9 0.94 23.45 0.85
C VAL A 9 -0.01 22.56 0.06
N LYS A 10 -0.28 22.86 -1.22
CA LYS A 10 -1.13 22.03 -2.11
C LYS A 10 -0.50 20.65 -2.36
N LEU A 11 0.81 20.58 -2.55
CA LEU A 11 1.56 19.32 -2.70
C LEU A 11 1.66 18.55 -1.38
N LYS A 12 1.83 19.25 -0.24
CA LYS A 12 1.84 18.64 1.11
C LYS A 12 0.47 18.14 1.54
N LEU A 13 -0.64 18.78 1.15
CA LEU A 13 -2.00 18.33 1.49
C LEU A 13 -2.50 17.20 0.59
N VAL A 14 -2.16 17.19 -0.71
CA VAL A 14 -2.39 16.03 -1.58
C VAL A 14 -1.55 14.84 -1.11
N ARG A 15 -0.30 15.06 -0.68
CA ARG A 15 0.48 14.05 0.06
C ARG A 15 -0.12 13.68 1.41
N CYS A 16 -0.84 14.56 2.09
CA CYS A 16 -1.54 14.28 3.36
C CYS A 16 -2.81 13.45 3.14
N CYS A 17 -3.54 13.66 2.03
CA CYS A 17 -4.62 12.78 1.58
C CYS A 17 -4.09 11.42 1.09
N GLN A 18 -2.93 11.38 0.47
CA GLN A 18 -2.24 10.12 0.11
C GLN A 18 -1.64 9.42 1.33
N PHE A 19 -1.21 10.17 2.35
CA PHE A 19 -0.85 9.65 3.67
C PHE A 19 -2.06 9.14 4.44
N LEU A 20 -3.24 9.73 4.25
CA LEU A 20 -4.50 9.22 4.79
C LEU A 20 -4.85 7.84 4.23
N ILE A 21 -4.50 7.53 2.97
CA ILE A 21 -4.62 6.16 2.40
C ILE A 21 -3.61 5.17 3.03
N LEU A 22 -2.42 5.64 3.43
CA LEU A 22 -1.41 4.83 4.14
C LEU A 22 -1.72 4.67 5.64
N ASP A 23 -2.30 5.69 6.29
CA ASP A 23 -2.71 5.66 7.69
C ASP A 23 -4.00 4.83 7.88
N TYR A 24 -4.94 4.82 6.92
CA TYR A 24 -6.13 3.96 6.98
C TYR A 24 -5.79 2.48 6.89
N LEU A 25 -4.76 2.11 6.12
CA LEU A 25 -4.21 0.76 6.08
C LEU A 25 -3.61 0.29 7.41
N LYS A 26 -3.30 1.22 8.32
CA LYS A 26 -2.78 0.95 9.66
C LYS A 26 -3.89 0.85 10.72
N TYR A 27 -5.08 1.38 10.44
CA TYR A 27 -6.21 1.42 11.36
C TYR A 27 -7.18 0.24 11.19
N GLU A 28 -7.28 -0.34 9.99
CA GLU A 28 -8.12 -1.53 9.72
C GLU A 28 -7.54 -2.84 10.31
N SER A 29 -6.27 -2.83 10.75
CA SER A 29 -5.70 -3.92 11.55
C SER A 29 -6.15 -3.91 13.02
N ALA A 30 -6.90 -2.89 13.48
CA ALA A 30 -7.23 -2.69 14.89
C ALA A 30 -8.70 -2.98 15.28
N THR A 31 -9.67 -2.99 14.36
CA THR A 31 -11.09 -3.19 14.70
C THR A 31 -11.66 -4.46 14.09
N GLY A 32 -11.20 -5.59 14.60
CA GLY A 32 -11.93 -6.85 14.53
C GLY A 32 -12.75 -7.03 15.81
N SER A 33 -13.93 -6.42 15.87
CA SER A 33 -14.89 -6.63 16.95
C SER A 33 -16.30 -6.23 16.52
N LEU A 34 -17.03 -7.16 15.91
CA LEU A 34 -18.47 -7.28 16.08
C LEU A 34 -18.77 -8.77 16.32
N GLU A 35 -19.28 -9.02 17.51
CA GLU A 35 -19.68 -10.31 18.09
C GLU A 35 -20.90 -10.87 17.36
N THR A 36 -21.08 -12.19 17.25
CA THR A 36 -21.79 -13.09 18.21
C THR A 36 -21.97 -14.49 17.53
N PRO A 37 -22.63 -15.51 18.11
CA PRO A 37 -22.29 -16.29 19.31
C PRO A 37 -22.37 -17.85 19.10
N TYR A 38 -21.85 -18.64 20.06
CA TYR A 38 -22.01 -20.12 20.25
C TYR A 38 -21.42 -21.06 19.16
N LEU A 39 -20.89 -22.27 19.41
CA LEU A 39 -21.02 -23.24 20.49
C LEU A 39 -19.66 -23.84 20.91
N SER A 40 -19.59 -24.13 22.21
CA SER A 40 -18.69 -25.04 22.91
C SER A 40 -18.68 -26.45 22.30
N ASN A 41 -17.50 -27.06 22.25
CA ASN A 41 -17.31 -28.43 22.70
C ASN A 41 -15.86 -28.66 23.14
N ASP A 42 -15.75 -28.99 24.42
CA ASP A 42 -14.57 -29.51 25.09
C ASP A 42 -14.08 -30.80 24.44
N GLN A 43 -12.76 -31.01 24.49
CA GLN A 43 -11.97 -32.22 24.82
C GLN A 43 -10.53 -31.86 24.38
N GLY A 44 -9.62 -31.41 25.24
CA GLY A 44 -9.05 -32.17 26.35
C GLY A 44 -7.88 -32.99 25.82
N PHE A 45 -6.65 -32.49 25.91
CA PHE A 45 -5.46 -33.33 26.14
C PHE A 45 -4.28 -32.50 26.63
N GLN A 46 -3.92 -32.70 27.90
CA GLN A 46 -2.69 -32.26 28.55
C GLN A 46 -1.51 -33.06 27.99
N VAL A 47 -0.34 -32.42 27.83
CA VAL A 47 0.93 -33.06 28.20
C VAL A 47 1.87 -32.02 28.82
N THR A 48 2.50 -32.48 29.88
CA THR A 48 3.25 -31.84 30.95
C THR A 48 4.66 -31.36 30.61
N CYS A 49 5.02 -30.29 31.33
CA CYS A 49 6.33 -29.80 31.79
C CYS A 49 7.60 -30.65 31.62
N ARG A 50 8.72 -29.94 31.35
CA ARG A 50 9.96 -30.02 32.15
C ARG A 50 10.95 -28.90 31.82
N SER A 51 11.19 -28.02 32.79
CA SER A 51 12.45 -27.29 32.97
C SER A 51 13.49 -28.22 33.63
N PRO A 52 14.78 -27.89 33.53
CA PRO A 52 15.47 -27.52 34.78
C PRO A 52 16.44 -26.33 34.62
N GLN A 53 16.70 -25.72 35.77
CA GLN A 53 17.58 -24.56 36.02
C GLN A 53 19.04 -24.99 36.26
N SER A 54 19.89 -23.97 36.46
CA SER A 54 21.19 -23.96 37.17
C SER A 54 22.42 -24.19 36.25
N THR A 55 23.58 -23.53 36.37
CA THR A 55 24.24 -22.77 37.45
C THR A 55 25.22 -21.73 36.87
N LEU A 56 25.53 -20.72 37.69
CA LEU A 56 26.59 -19.72 37.52
C LEU A 56 28.01 -20.31 37.73
N SER A 57 29.01 -19.76 37.04
CA SER A 57 30.35 -19.55 37.62
C SER A 57 31.15 -18.49 36.86
N LEU A 58 31.56 -17.45 37.59
CA LEU A 58 32.59 -16.47 37.23
C LEU A 58 33.97 -17.11 37.20
N PHE A 59 34.89 -16.60 36.34
CA PHE A 59 36.33 -16.37 36.61
C PHE A 59 37.01 -15.71 35.38
N PRO A 60 38.23 -15.12 35.47
CA PRO A 60 38.40 -13.69 35.25
C PRO A 60 39.25 -13.31 34.02
N ARG A 61 39.15 -12.01 33.73
CA ARG A 61 39.95 -11.14 32.87
C ARG A 61 41.46 -11.41 32.94
N SER A 62 42.11 -11.61 31.80
CA SER A 62 43.53 -11.31 31.62
C SER A 62 43.76 -10.55 30.32
N LEU A 63 44.58 -9.52 30.45
CA LEU A 63 44.98 -8.53 29.47
C LEU A 63 45.95 -9.16 28.48
N LEU A 64 45.73 -8.96 27.18
CA LEU A 64 46.83 -8.92 26.22
C LEU A 64 46.52 -7.85 25.16
N SER A 65 47.43 -6.90 25.04
CA SER A 65 47.46 -5.78 24.12
C SER A 65 47.57 -6.24 22.65
N PRO A 66 46.90 -5.58 21.69
CA PRO A 66 47.08 -5.90 20.28
C PRO A 66 48.30 -5.15 19.73
N GLN A 67 49.35 -5.88 19.36
CA GLN A 67 50.38 -5.34 18.46
C GLN A 67 49.91 -5.45 17.01
N SER A 68 50.02 -4.33 16.32
CA SER A 68 49.79 -4.12 14.90
C SER A 68 50.65 -5.04 14.03
N THR A 69 50.02 -5.81 13.17
CA THR A 69 50.62 -6.26 11.91
C THR A 69 49.67 -5.98 10.76
N THR A 70 50.12 -5.05 9.93
CA THR A 70 49.63 -4.74 8.60
C THR A 70 49.73 -6.01 7.75
N THR A 71 48.60 -6.52 7.29
CA THR A 71 48.57 -7.43 6.13
C THR A 71 47.45 -6.95 5.23
N SER A 72 47.86 -6.27 4.16
CA SER A 72 47.06 -5.98 2.99
C SER A 72 46.36 -7.26 2.52
N ARG A 73 45.02 -7.28 2.57
CA ARG A 73 44.23 -8.24 1.80
C ARG A 73 43.76 -7.56 0.52
N PRO A 74 44.33 -7.90 -0.64
CA PRO A 74 43.70 -7.60 -1.90
C PRO A 74 42.70 -8.71 -2.17
N THR A 75 41.40 -8.43 -2.09
CA THR A 75 40.41 -9.19 -2.86
C THR A 75 39.19 -8.32 -3.04
N ALA A 76 39.11 -7.70 -4.21
CA ALA A 76 37.87 -7.28 -4.80
C ALA A 76 36.93 -8.50 -4.81
N VAL A 77 35.96 -8.52 -3.92
CA VAL A 77 34.82 -9.44 -4.00
C VAL A 77 33.91 -8.89 -5.10
N MET A 78 34.33 -9.07 -6.35
CA MET A 78 33.40 -9.03 -7.46
C MET A 78 32.48 -10.22 -7.25
N SER A 79 31.33 -9.98 -6.64
CA SER A 79 30.29 -10.98 -6.51
C SER A 79 29.87 -11.37 -7.93
N ALA A 80 30.38 -12.51 -8.40
CA ALA A 80 29.83 -13.22 -9.53
C ALA A 80 28.35 -13.48 -9.20
N GLN A 81 27.47 -12.65 -9.76
CA GLN A 81 26.03 -12.88 -9.67
C GLN A 81 25.72 -14.04 -10.61
N VAL A 82 25.93 -15.25 -10.10
CA VAL A 82 25.34 -16.45 -10.66
C VAL A 82 23.85 -16.16 -10.79
N ALA A 83 23.33 -16.27 -12.02
CA ALA A 83 21.91 -16.19 -12.34
C ALA A 83 21.20 -17.36 -11.63
N LYS A 84 20.98 -17.19 -10.33
CA LYS A 84 20.28 -18.14 -9.49
C LYS A 84 18.84 -18.16 -10.00
N ALA A 85 18.33 -19.35 -10.34
CA ALA A 85 16.95 -19.54 -10.76
C ALA A 85 16.01 -18.73 -9.86
N GLU A 86 15.17 -17.89 -10.47
CA GLU A 86 14.33 -16.97 -9.72
C GLU A 86 13.37 -17.76 -8.83
N ASN A 87 13.45 -17.53 -7.51
CA ASN A 87 12.53 -18.16 -6.57
C ASN A 87 11.08 -17.78 -6.93
N PRO A 88 10.14 -18.74 -7.07
CA PRO A 88 8.76 -18.44 -7.47
C PRO A 88 8.05 -17.52 -6.47
N CYS A 89 8.42 -17.61 -5.18
CA CYS A 89 7.92 -16.73 -4.12
C CYS A 89 8.37 -15.26 -4.24
N ARG A 90 9.25 -14.93 -5.19
CA ARG A 90 9.70 -13.55 -5.46
C ARG A 90 8.89 -12.86 -6.57
N SER A 91 7.99 -13.59 -7.23
CA SER A 91 7.07 -13.04 -8.21
C SER A 91 6.26 -11.86 -7.65
N LEU A 92 6.14 -10.80 -8.45
CA LEU A 92 5.34 -9.62 -8.12
C LEU A 92 3.88 -9.88 -8.50
N ARG A 93 2.96 -9.52 -7.59
CA ARG A 93 1.52 -9.59 -7.82
C ARG A 93 0.83 -8.31 -7.39
N LEU A 94 -0.34 -8.08 -7.96
CA LEU A 94 -1.26 -7.05 -7.51
C LEU A 94 -1.85 -7.45 -6.16
N SER A 95 -1.67 -6.60 -5.15
CA SER A 95 -2.22 -6.82 -3.81
C SER A 95 -3.65 -6.31 -3.72
N LYS A 96 -3.81 -5.04 -4.07
CA LYS A 96 -5.09 -4.33 -4.09
C LYS A 96 -4.99 -3.13 -5.00
N LEU A 97 -6.13 -2.78 -5.59
CA LEU A 97 -6.37 -1.51 -6.25
C LEU A 97 -7.23 -0.66 -5.31
N VAL A 98 -6.84 0.58 -5.09
CA VAL A 98 -7.63 1.56 -4.34
C VAL A 98 -8.10 2.61 -5.32
N LEU A 99 -9.42 2.80 -5.37
CA LEU A 99 -10.07 3.86 -6.12
C LEU A 99 -10.49 4.93 -5.13
N ASN A 100 -10.14 6.18 -5.39
CA ASN A 100 -10.46 7.30 -4.53
C ASN A 100 -11.09 8.45 -5.31
N ILE A 101 -12.19 8.99 -4.79
CA ILE A 101 -12.82 10.23 -5.27
C ILE A 101 -12.84 11.21 -4.11
N SER A 102 -12.17 12.35 -4.30
CA SER A 102 -12.14 13.45 -3.33
C SER A 102 -12.92 14.64 -3.87
N VAL A 103 -14.09 14.91 -3.30
CA VAL A 103 -14.96 16.02 -3.75
C VAL A 103 -14.64 17.31 -3.00
N GLY A 104 -14.25 17.21 -1.73
CA GLY A 104 -13.88 18.39 -0.91
C GLY A 104 -15.05 19.01 -0.13
N GLU A 105 -16.26 18.47 -0.27
CA GLU A 105 -17.48 18.98 0.35
C GLU A 105 -18.39 17.84 0.83
N SER A 106 -19.24 18.13 1.81
CA SER A 106 -20.37 17.26 2.17
C SER A 106 -21.57 17.47 1.26
N GLY A 107 -22.44 16.45 1.22
CA GLY A 107 -23.78 16.56 0.65
C GLY A 107 -23.98 15.65 -0.57
N ASP A 108 -24.82 16.09 -1.49
CA ASP A 108 -25.31 15.26 -2.59
C ASP A 108 -24.22 14.89 -3.60
N ARG A 109 -23.21 15.74 -3.79
CA ARG A 109 -22.09 15.38 -4.69
C ARG A 109 -21.32 14.17 -4.16
N LEU A 110 -21.21 14.02 -2.84
CA LEU A 110 -20.55 12.88 -2.23
C LEU A 110 -21.36 11.59 -2.39
N THR A 111 -22.69 11.66 -2.24
CA THR A 111 -23.57 10.50 -2.41
C THR A 111 -23.64 10.06 -3.88
N ARG A 112 -23.59 10.99 -4.84
CA ARG A 112 -23.48 10.68 -6.27
C ARG A 112 -22.15 10.01 -6.60
N ALA A 113 -21.03 10.53 -6.09
CA ALA A 113 -19.72 9.90 -6.27
C ALA A 113 -19.66 8.48 -5.70
N ALA A 114 -20.36 8.22 -4.58
CA ALA A 114 -20.50 6.87 -4.04
C ALA A 114 -21.22 5.93 -5.00
N LYS A 115 -22.30 6.37 -5.64
CA LYS A 115 -23.03 5.58 -6.65
C LYS A 115 -22.15 5.22 -7.85
N VAL A 116 -21.30 6.14 -8.32
CA VAL A 116 -20.34 5.86 -9.42
C VAL A 116 -19.37 4.76 -9.03
N LEU A 117 -18.80 4.84 -7.82
CA LEU A 117 -17.87 3.82 -7.33
C LEU A 117 -18.55 2.46 -7.14
N GLU A 118 -19.80 2.46 -6.71
CA GLU A 118 -20.60 1.24 -6.58
C GLU A 118 -20.89 0.61 -7.95
N GLN A 119 -21.27 1.39 -8.96
CA GLN A 119 -21.46 0.92 -10.33
C GLN A 119 -20.16 0.36 -10.93
N LEU A 120 -19.02 0.99 -10.68
CA LEU A 120 -17.73 0.54 -11.22
C LEU A 120 -17.22 -0.76 -10.55
N SER A 121 -17.37 -0.87 -9.23
CA SER A 121 -16.74 -1.94 -8.44
C SER A 121 -17.68 -3.07 -8.03
N GLY A 122 -18.99 -2.81 -8.02
CA GLY A 122 -20.01 -3.68 -7.44
C GLY A 122 -19.86 -3.88 -5.93
N GLN A 123 -19.22 -2.95 -5.23
CA GLN A 123 -19.00 -2.98 -3.79
C GLN A 123 -19.52 -1.71 -3.13
N THR A 124 -20.00 -1.83 -1.90
CA THR A 124 -20.41 -0.67 -1.10
C THR A 124 -19.19 0.17 -0.72
N PRO A 125 -19.15 1.45 -1.10
CA PRO A 125 -17.97 2.27 -0.86
C PRO A 125 -17.88 2.83 0.56
N VAL A 126 -16.67 3.14 1.00
CA VAL A 126 -16.39 3.66 2.36
C VAL A 126 -16.21 5.17 2.32
N TYR A 127 -16.93 5.87 3.21
CA TYR A 127 -16.83 7.31 3.39
C TYR A 127 -15.68 7.69 4.32
N SER A 128 -14.80 8.56 3.84
CA SER A 128 -13.67 9.10 4.60
C SER A 128 -14.02 10.45 5.23
N LYS A 129 -13.63 10.62 6.49
CA LYS A 129 -13.87 11.83 7.28
C LYS A 129 -12.66 12.76 7.28
N ALA A 130 -12.92 14.05 7.43
CA ALA A 130 -11.91 15.08 7.62
C ALA A 130 -11.17 14.92 8.95
N ARG A 131 -9.84 14.94 8.92
CA ARG A 131 -9.03 14.97 10.15
C ARG A 131 -8.91 16.37 10.76
N TYR A 132 -8.90 17.42 9.92
CA TYR A 132 -8.64 18.79 10.34
C TYR A 132 -9.68 19.75 9.75
N THR A 133 -9.87 20.89 10.43
CA THR A 133 -10.70 21.99 9.92
C THR A 133 -9.78 22.91 9.13
N VAL A 134 -10.11 23.17 7.87
CA VAL A 134 -9.35 24.07 7.01
C VAL A 134 -10.32 25.02 6.32
N ARG A 135 -10.32 26.29 6.76
CA ARG A 135 -11.25 27.31 6.28
C ARG A 135 -11.13 27.57 4.78
N THR A 136 -9.92 27.52 4.22
CA THR A 136 -9.66 27.73 2.79
C THR A 136 -10.37 26.73 1.89
N PHE A 137 -10.59 25.51 2.38
CA PHE A 137 -11.29 24.45 1.64
C PHE A 137 -12.75 24.30 2.07
N GLY A 138 -13.24 25.13 3.01
CA GLY A 138 -14.59 25.02 3.54
C GLY A 138 -14.84 23.79 4.43
N ILE A 139 -13.79 23.07 4.82
CA ILE A 139 -13.89 21.77 5.50
C ILE A 139 -13.89 21.92 7.02
N ARG A 140 -14.81 21.21 7.69
CA ARG A 140 -14.83 21.04 9.16
C ARG A 140 -14.31 19.66 9.58
N ARG A 141 -13.81 19.54 10.81
CA ARG A 141 -13.40 18.24 11.39
C ARG A 141 -14.56 17.24 11.41
N ASN A 142 -14.24 15.97 11.17
CA ASN A 142 -15.16 14.83 11.15
C ASN A 142 -16.25 14.86 10.08
N GLU A 143 -16.20 15.84 9.19
CA GLU A 143 -17.06 15.95 8.03
C GLU A 143 -16.71 14.89 6.98
N LYS A 144 -17.69 14.34 6.24
CA LYS A 144 -17.43 13.36 5.18
C LYS A 144 -17.02 14.09 3.90
N ILE A 145 -15.88 13.73 3.31
CA ILE A 145 -15.28 14.50 2.20
C ILE A 145 -14.99 13.66 0.96
N SER A 146 -14.57 12.43 1.19
CA SER A 146 -14.14 11.54 0.11
C SER A 146 -14.76 10.17 0.25
N VAL A 147 -14.80 9.48 -0.87
CA VAL A 147 -15.30 8.12 -0.98
C VAL A 147 -14.21 7.29 -1.62
N HIS A 148 -13.96 6.11 -1.07
CA HIS A 148 -12.98 5.19 -1.62
C HIS A 148 -13.48 3.75 -1.59
N VAL A 149 -12.94 2.95 -2.51
CA VAL A 149 -13.18 1.50 -2.59
C VAL A 149 -11.83 0.81 -2.70
N THR A 150 -11.69 -0.32 -2.00
CA THR A 150 -10.54 -1.20 -2.19
C THR A 150 -10.98 -2.48 -2.88
N ILE A 151 -10.35 -2.78 -4.02
CA ILE A 151 -10.68 -3.90 -4.88
C ILE A 151 -9.48 -4.86 -4.88
N ARG A 152 -9.75 -6.16 -4.86
CA ARG A 152 -8.72 -7.21 -4.89
C ARG A 152 -9.15 -8.32 -5.86
N GLY A 153 -8.19 -9.15 -6.28
CA GLY A 153 -8.46 -10.28 -7.17
C GLY A 153 -8.71 -9.86 -8.61
N ALA A 154 -9.46 -10.68 -9.36
CA ALA A 154 -9.68 -10.51 -10.80
C ALA A 154 -10.32 -9.15 -11.16
N LYS A 155 -11.33 -8.70 -10.39
CA LYS A 155 -11.98 -7.39 -10.58
C LYS A 155 -10.98 -6.23 -10.56
N ALA A 156 -9.91 -6.33 -9.76
CA ALA A 156 -8.90 -5.28 -9.69
C ALA A 156 -8.05 -5.23 -10.97
N GLU A 157 -7.80 -6.37 -11.61
CA GLU A 157 -7.04 -6.43 -12.86
C GLU A 157 -7.87 -5.87 -14.02
N GLU A 158 -9.15 -6.23 -14.12
CA GLU A 158 -10.07 -5.71 -15.14
C GLU A 158 -10.20 -4.18 -15.07
N ILE A 159 -10.42 -3.64 -13.86
CA ILE A 159 -10.58 -2.20 -13.67
C ILE A 159 -9.25 -1.46 -13.89
N LEU A 160 -8.13 -2.07 -13.51
CA LEU A 160 -6.80 -1.52 -13.79
C LEU A 160 -6.53 -1.46 -15.29
N GLU A 161 -6.86 -2.52 -16.04
CA GLU A 161 -6.71 -2.54 -17.49
C GLU A 161 -7.56 -1.47 -18.17
N ARG A 162 -8.82 -1.30 -17.76
CA ARG A 162 -9.67 -0.19 -18.21
C ARG A 162 -9.03 1.16 -17.94
N GLY A 163 -8.51 1.38 -16.73
CA GLY A 163 -7.86 2.64 -16.37
C GLY A 163 -6.55 2.92 -17.13
N LEU A 164 -5.76 1.87 -17.40
CA LEU A 164 -4.53 1.99 -18.19
C LEU A 164 -4.82 2.27 -19.66
N LYS A 165 -5.91 1.74 -20.21
CA LYS A 165 -6.38 2.04 -21.56
C LYS A 165 -6.67 3.53 -21.75
N VAL A 166 -7.28 4.19 -20.76
CA VAL A 166 -7.52 5.65 -20.77
C VAL A 166 -6.21 6.46 -20.77
N LYS A 167 -5.13 5.89 -20.23
CA LYS A 167 -3.80 6.49 -20.24
C LYS A 167 -2.92 5.99 -21.38
N GLU A 168 -3.48 5.25 -22.33
CA GLU A 168 -2.76 4.69 -23.48
C GLU A 168 -1.54 3.85 -23.05
N TYR A 169 -1.63 3.23 -21.87
CA TYR A 169 -0.55 2.47 -21.22
C TYR A 169 0.74 3.27 -20.96
N GLU A 170 0.71 4.60 -21.07
CA GLU A 170 1.82 5.48 -20.80
C GLU A 170 1.84 5.93 -19.33
N LEU A 171 2.94 5.65 -18.62
CA LEU A 171 3.17 6.16 -17.27
C LEU A 171 4.50 6.91 -17.19
N ARG A 172 4.57 7.90 -16.30
CA ARG A 172 5.83 8.60 -16.03
C ARG A 172 6.58 7.92 -14.89
N LYS A 173 7.91 8.01 -14.90
CA LYS A 173 8.78 7.47 -13.83
C LYS A 173 8.40 7.99 -12.43
N ARG A 174 7.91 9.23 -12.33
CA ARG A 174 7.47 9.86 -11.08
C ARG A 174 6.22 9.22 -10.44
N ASN A 175 5.45 8.47 -11.21
CA ASN A 175 4.23 7.83 -10.73
C ASN A 175 4.53 6.58 -9.89
N PHE A 176 5.75 6.06 -9.97
CA PHE A 176 6.22 4.93 -9.20
C PHE A 176 6.83 5.40 -7.88
N SER A 177 6.40 4.77 -6.80
CA SER A 177 6.90 4.99 -5.45
C SER A 177 8.19 4.19 -5.21
N GLU A 178 8.99 4.64 -4.26
CA GLU A 178 10.14 3.90 -3.71
C GLU A 178 9.75 2.54 -3.14
N THR A 179 8.51 2.41 -2.66
CA THR A 179 7.98 1.13 -2.12
C THR A 179 7.54 0.15 -3.22
N GLY A 180 7.66 0.54 -4.50
CA GLY A 180 7.23 -0.30 -5.63
C GLY A 180 5.72 -0.28 -5.90
N ASN A 181 5.01 0.70 -5.34
CA ASN A 181 3.61 0.97 -5.68
C ASN A 181 3.55 1.99 -6.80
N PHE A 182 2.45 2.05 -7.54
CA PHE A 182 2.25 3.07 -8.56
C PHE A 182 0.81 3.56 -8.57
N GLY A 183 0.60 4.75 -9.10
CA GLY A 183 -0.74 5.32 -9.21
C GLY A 183 -0.83 6.36 -10.30
N PHE A 184 -2.05 6.59 -10.78
CA PHE A 184 -2.37 7.57 -11.79
C PHE A 184 -3.78 8.13 -11.55
N GLY A 185 -4.02 9.36 -12.01
CA GLY A 185 -5.32 10.01 -11.92
C GLY A 185 -5.98 10.06 -13.29
N ILE A 186 -7.30 9.81 -13.32
CA ILE A 186 -8.16 9.97 -14.48
C ILE A 186 -9.11 11.15 -14.21
N SER A 187 -9.29 12.02 -15.19
CA SER A 187 -10.16 13.18 -15.05
C SER A 187 -11.65 12.84 -15.20
N GLU A 188 -11.95 11.82 -16.01
CA GLU A 188 -13.32 11.45 -16.37
C GLU A 188 -13.53 9.94 -16.16
N HIS A 189 -14.59 9.56 -15.45
CA HIS A 189 -14.93 8.15 -15.24
C HIS A 189 -15.71 7.53 -16.41
N ILE A 190 -16.18 8.33 -17.37
CA ILE A 190 -16.93 7.85 -18.55
C ILE A 190 -16.05 6.93 -19.40
N ASP A 191 -14.77 7.29 -19.52
CA ASP A 191 -13.77 6.52 -20.27
C ASP A 191 -13.55 5.10 -19.70
N LEU A 192 -14.00 4.84 -18.47
CA LEU A 192 -13.97 3.51 -17.85
C LEU A 192 -15.13 2.59 -18.31
N GLY A 193 -16.03 3.11 -19.16
CA GLY A 193 -17.14 2.36 -19.75
C GLY A 193 -18.46 2.48 -19.00
N ILE A 194 -18.63 3.50 -18.14
CA ILE A 194 -19.90 3.76 -17.45
C ILE A 194 -20.76 4.69 -18.31
N LYS A 195 -22.06 4.41 -18.39
CA LYS A 195 -23.02 5.28 -19.08
C LYS A 195 -23.12 6.62 -18.36
N TYR A 196 -23.13 7.71 -19.13
CA TYR A 196 -23.30 9.04 -18.57
C TYR A 196 -24.72 9.26 -18.01
N ASP A 197 -24.78 9.66 -16.75
CA ASP A 197 -26.01 10.10 -16.08
C ASP A 197 -25.91 11.59 -15.70
N PRO A 198 -26.78 12.47 -16.25
CA PRO A 198 -26.70 13.91 -16.00
C PRO A 198 -26.95 14.27 -14.53
N GLY A 199 -27.66 13.43 -13.78
CA GLY A 199 -27.89 13.61 -12.35
C GLY A 199 -26.62 13.39 -11.49
N ILE A 200 -25.67 12.60 -11.96
CA ILE A 200 -24.44 12.27 -11.24
C ILE A 200 -23.35 13.30 -11.56
N GLY A 201 -23.20 13.66 -12.83
CA GLY A 201 -22.15 14.57 -13.30
C GLY A 201 -20.81 13.86 -13.51
N ILE A 202 -19.81 14.58 -14.00
CA ILE A 202 -18.48 14.04 -14.33
C ILE A 202 -17.56 14.17 -13.12
N TYR A 203 -16.92 13.06 -12.76
CA TYR A 203 -15.97 12.99 -11.65
C TYR A 203 -14.62 12.46 -12.11
N GLY A 204 -13.57 13.06 -11.57
CA GLY A 204 -12.21 12.53 -11.61
C GLY A 204 -11.98 11.50 -10.51
N MET A 205 -11.08 10.56 -10.78
CA MET A 205 -10.77 9.43 -9.91
C MET A 205 -9.26 9.21 -9.82
N ASP A 206 -8.79 8.87 -8.63
CA ASP A 206 -7.41 8.45 -8.40
C ASP A 206 -7.33 6.92 -8.31
N PHE A 207 -6.43 6.34 -9.09
CA PHE A 207 -6.09 4.93 -9.06
C PHE A 207 -4.77 4.75 -8.32
N PHE A 208 -4.79 3.97 -7.25
CA PHE A 208 -3.57 3.60 -6.52
C PHE A 208 -3.43 2.08 -6.46
N VAL A 209 -2.35 1.59 -7.06
CA VAL A 209 -2.05 0.17 -7.17
C VAL A 209 -1.00 -0.20 -6.13
N CYS A 210 -1.36 -1.12 -5.25
CA CYS A 210 -0.43 -1.71 -4.30
C CYS A 210 0.13 -3.02 -4.85
N MET A 211 1.46 -3.09 -4.96
CA MET A 211 2.17 -4.32 -5.33
C MET A 211 2.59 -5.04 -4.07
N ASP A 212 2.51 -6.37 -4.07
CA ASP A 212 3.05 -7.20 -2.98
C ASP A 212 3.77 -8.43 -3.57
N ARG A 213 4.61 -9.04 -2.75
CA ARG A 213 5.15 -10.38 -2.98
C ARG A 213 4.48 -11.42 -2.08
N PRO A 214 4.43 -12.70 -2.47
CA PRO A 214 4.11 -13.80 -1.57
C PRO A 214 5.03 -13.76 -0.34
N GLY A 215 4.47 -13.60 0.86
CA GLY A 215 5.23 -13.38 2.10
C GLY A 215 4.94 -12.06 2.80
N ALA A 216 4.32 -11.09 2.11
CA ALA A 216 3.90 -9.80 2.70
C ALA A 216 2.94 -9.94 3.89
N ARG A 217 2.28 -11.10 4.06
CA ARG A 217 1.39 -11.41 5.20
C ARG A 217 2.12 -11.37 6.55
N VAL A 218 3.42 -11.64 6.59
CA VAL A 218 4.22 -11.68 7.83
C VAL A 218 4.17 -10.34 8.59
N ALA A 219 4.11 -9.22 7.86
CA ALA A 219 3.97 -7.90 8.46
C ALA A 219 2.53 -7.53 8.85
N LYS A 220 1.52 -8.24 8.33
CA LYS A 220 0.10 -7.91 8.49
C LYS A 220 -0.62 -8.81 9.50
N ARG A 221 -0.07 -10.00 9.79
CA ARG A 221 -0.68 -10.97 10.72
C ARG A 221 -0.56 -10.49 12.18
N ARG A 222 -1.58 -10.77 12.99
CA ARG A 222 -1.59 -10.49 14.44
C ARG A 222 -0.62 -11.38 15.22
N ARG A 223 -0.61 -12.68 14.94
CA ARG A 223 0.28 -13.65 15.61
C ARG A 223 1.68 -13.62 14.99
N CYS A 224 2.72 -13.51 15.81
CA CYS A 224 4.12 -13.54 15.39
C CYS A 224 4.42 -12.56 14.24
N GLN A 225 3.98 -11.31 14.39
CA GLN A 225 4.26 -10.25 13.43
C GLN A 225 5.76 -9.98 13.37
N SER A 226 6.32 -9.87 12.18
CA SER A 226 7.72 -9.46 12.01
C SER A 226 7.89 -8.57 10.78
N LYS A 227 9.01 -7.86 10.71
CA LYS A 227 9.31 -6.92 9.62
C LYS A 227 9.76 -7.67 8.37
N ILE A 228 9.37 -7.17 7.21
CA ILE A 228 9.83 -7.70 5.91
C ILE A 228 11.30 -7.32 5.73
N GLY A 229 12.13 -8.34 5.46
CA GLY A 229 13.56 -8.17 5.16
C GLY A 229 13.80 -7.38 3.88
N VAL A 230 14.92 -6.65 3.81
CA VAL A 230 15.25 -5.72 2.73
C VAL A 230 15.22 -6.40 1.36
N ASN A 231 15.75 -7.61 1.26
CA ASN A 231 15.79 -8.40 0.01
C ASN A 231 14.40 -8.77 -0.53
N HIS A 232 13.39 -8.84 0.35
CA HIS A 232 12.04 -9.18 -0.04
C HIS A 232 11.19 -7.94 -0.35
N ARG A 233 11.65 -6.73 0.02
CA ARG A 233 10.97 -5.49 -0.36
C ARG A 233 11.00 -5.31 -1.88
N ILE A 234 9.97 -4.65 -2.39
CA ILE A 234 9.85 -4.35 -3.81
C ILE A 234 10.59 -3.05 -4.07
N THR A 235 11.38 -3.02 -5.13
CA THR A 235 12.02 -1.79 -5.59
C THR A 235 11.25 -1.18 -6.77
N THR A 236 11.43 0.12 -6.96
CA THR A 236 10.80 0.86 -8.07
C THR A 236 11.18 0.29 -9.44
N THR A 237 12.44 -0.12 -9.63
CA THR A 237 12.93 -0.69 -10.90
C THR A 237 12.29 -2.03 -11.23
N GLU A 238 12.14 -2.91 -10.23
CA GLU A 238 11.43 -4.18 -10.36
C GLU A 238 9.96 -3.96 -10.78
N THR A 239 9.32 -2.94 -10.21
CA THR A 239 7.93 -2.58 -10.54
C THR A 239 7.80 -2.03 -11.97
N MET A 240 8.75 -1.21 -12.40
CA MET A 240 8.81 -0.71 -13.79
C MET A 240 9.00 -1.85 -14.79
N LYS A 241 9.88 -2.80 -14.48
CA LYS A 241 10.08 -3.99 -15.30
C LYS A 241 8.79 -4.81 -15.37
N TRP A 242 8.15 -5.05 -14.23
CA TRP A 242 6.88 -5.78 -14.17
C TRP A 242 5.77 -5.10 -14.99
N TYR A 243 5.65 -3.77 -14.92
CA TYR A 243 4.66 -3.02 -15.68
C TYR A 243 4.90 -3.13 -17.19
N LYS A 244 6.16 -2.99 -17.63
CA LYS A 244 6.56 -3.18 -19.04
C LYS A 244 6.27 -4.60 -19.53
N THR A 245 6.57 -5.62 -18.73
CA THR A 245 6.36 -7.02 -19.14
C THR A 245 4.89 -7.44 -19.14
N LYS A 246 4.05 -6.90 -18.24
CA LYS A 246 2.64 -7.32 -18.13
C LYS A 246 1.71 -6.59 -19.10
N TYR A 247 1.94 -5.30 -19.33
CA TYR A 247 1.02 -4.44 -20.10
C TYR A 247 1.66 -3.81 -21.33
N ASP A 248 2.92 -4.18 -21.66
CA ASP A 248 3.72 -3.59 -22.74
C ASP A 248 3.77 -2.05 -22.70
N GLY A 249 3.62 -1.49 -21.50
CA GLY A 249 3.44 -0.06 -21.30
C GLY A 249 4.73 0.74 -21.40
N ILE A 250 4.62 1.95 -21.93
CA ILE A 250 5.76 2.85 -22.10
C ILE A 250 5.96 3.66 -20.81
N ILE A 251 7.20 3.69 -20.33
CA ILE A 251 7.57 4.49 -19.15
C ILE A 251 8.49 5.63 -19.59
N ARG A 252 8.02 6.88 -19.44
CA ARG A 252 8.76 8.11 -19.73
C ARG A 252 9.40 8.73 -18.48
#